data_AF-A0A6B2G8H2-F1
#
_entry.id   AF-A0A6B2G8H2-F1
#
_cell.length_a   1.000
_cell.length_b   1.000
_cell.length_c   1.000
_cell.angle_alpha   90.00
_cell.angle_beta   90.00
_cell.angle_gamma   90.00
#
_symmetry.space_group_name_H-M   'P 1'
#
loop_
_entity.id
_entity.type
_entity.pdbx_description
1 polymer ?
#
loop_
_entity_poly.entity_id
_entity_poly.type
_entity_poly.pdbx_seq_one_letter_code
_entity_poly.pdbx_strand_id
1 'polypeptide(L)'
;PGGWLAYKFGGTHIFGASLGIASLLTLLTPFLARFNIYVLIGLRICEGLVLGVLFPCNHAIWAIWAPPLERSRLFTITAAGCPVGTIITMPIAGLLSKYGFDGGWASVFYVSGGVGLIWYFVWCMTIHSTPDSHPTISSHEVEHIKSHMVSLKENRIVQFHG
;
A
#
# COMPACT_ATOMS: atom_id res chain seq x y z
N PRO A 1 -16.35 0.50 -11.58
CA PRO A 1 -16.50 -0.75 -10.77
C PRO A 1 -15.70 -0.76 -9.45
N GLY A 2 -14.43 -0.31 -9.44
CA GLY A 2 -13.60 -0.33 -8.21
C GLY A 2 -14.02 0.62 -7.10
N GLY A 3 -14.69 1.74 -7.43
CA GLY A 3 -15.10 2.76 -6.45
C GLY A 3 -16.15 2.29 -5.42
N TRP A 4 -17.00 1.32 -5.77
CA TRP A 4 -18.01 0.78 -4.85
C TRP A 4 -17.42 -0.23 -3.85
N LEU A 5 -16.44 -1.04 -4.29
CA LEU A 5 -15.69 -1.93 -3.41
C LEU A 5 -14.82 -1.16 -2.39
N ALA A 6 -14.22 -0.04 -2.81
CA ALA A 6 -13.44 0.82 -1.91
C ALA A 6 -14.28 1.45 -0.79
N TYR A 7 -15.57 1.72 -1.04
CA TYR A 7 -16.50 2.28 -0.05
C TYR A 7 -17.00 1.23 0.97
N LYS A 8 -17.12 -0.04 0.56
CA LYS A 8 -17.72 -1.11 1.39
C LYS A 8 -16.70 -1.99 2.14
N PHE A 9 -15.48 -2.14 1.61
CA PHE A 9 -14.46 -3.03 2.19
C PHE A 9 -13.27 -2.31 2.86
N GLY A 10 -13.26 -0.98 2.86
CA GLY A 10 -12.17 -0.20 3.44
C GLY A 10 -10.91 -0.27 2.58
N GLY A 11 -10.53 0.84 1.94
CA GLY A 11 -9.32 0.93 1.11
C GLY A 11 -8.06 0.42 1.81
N THR A 12 -8.03 0.52 3.14
CA THR A 12 -7.01 -0.06 4.03
C THR A 12 -6.83 -1.57 3.89
N HIS A 13 -7.91 -2.36 3.90
CA HIS A 13 -7.82 -3.82 3.85
C HIS A 13 -7.41 -4.29 2.46
N ILE A 14 -7.93 -3.65 1.41
CA ILE A 14 -7.55 -3.97 0.03
C ILE A 14 -6.07 -3.62 -0.20
N PHE A 15 -5.60 -2.47 0.30
CA PHE A 15 -4.18 -2.09 0.22
C PHE A 15 -3.28 -3.14 0.89
N GLY A 16 -3.60 -3.53 2.12
CA GLY A 16 -2.86 -4.56 2.85
C GLY A 16 -2.90 -5.90 2.15
N ALA A 17 -4.08 -6.39 1.77
CA ALA A 17 -4.24 -7.67 1.10
C ALA A 17 -3.47 -7.74 -0.22
N SER A 18 -3.51 -6.67 -1.03
CA SER A 18 -2.72 -6.59 -2.27
C SER A 18 -1.22 -6.69 -1.98
N LEU A 19 -0.73 -6.00 -0.95
CA LEU A 19 0.69 -6.07 -0.58
C LEU A 19 1.10 -7.46 -0.07
N GLY A 20 0.24 -8.11 0.72
CA GLY A 20 0.46 -9.49 1.19
C GLY A 20 0.46 -10.51 0.05
N ILE A 21 -0.51 -10.40 -0.87
CA ILE A 21 -0.58 -11.26 -2.07
C ILE A 21 0.64 -11.03 -2.96
N ALA A 22 0.98 -9.78 -3.27
CA ALA A 22 2.17 -9.47 -4.08
C ALA A 22 3.44 -10.06 -3.46
N SER A 23 3.63 -9.89 -2.14
CA SER A 23 4.77 -10.45 -1.41
C SER A 23 4.84 -11.98 -1.50
N LEU A 24 3.70 -12.66 -1.42
CA LEU A 24 3.63 -14.11 -1.59
C LEU A 24 3.98 -14.54 -3.03
N LEU A 25 3.51 -13.81 -4.04
CA LEU A 25 3.87 -14.07 -5.43
C LEU A 25 5.37 -13.83 -5.67
N THR A 26 5.95 -12.80 -5.05
CA THR A 26 7.39 -12.55 -5.09
C THR A 26 8.18 -13.73 -4.48
N LEU A 27 7.75 -14.29 -3.35
CA LEU A 27 8.37 -15.50 -2.75
C LEU A 27 8.30 -16.74 -3.65
N LEU A 28 7.22 -16.88 -4.41
CA LEU A 28 7.01 -18.00 -5.35
C LEU A 28 7.79 -17.84 -6.67
N THR A 29 8.21 -16.63 -7.00
CA THR A 29 8.91 -16.29 -8.25
C THR A 29 10.13 -17.18 -8.54
N PRO A 30 11.12 -17.34 -7.63
CA PRO A 30 12.31 -18.16 -7.91
C PRO A 30 11.97 -19.65 -8.13
N PHE A 31 10.97 -20.17 -7.41
CA PHE A 31 10.50 -21.55 -7.58
C PHE A 31 9.88 -21.76 -8.97
N LEU A 32 8.96 -20.87 -9.36
CA LEU A 32 8.26 -20.96 -10.64
C LEU A 32 9.17 -20.68 -11.84
N ALA A 33 10.16 -19.81 -11.67
CA ALA A 33 11.17 -19.52 -12.69
C ALA A 33 11.99 -20.77 -13.08
N ARG A 34 12.25 -21.67 -12.12
CA ARG A 34 12.95 -22.94 -12.37
C ARG A 34 12.05 -24.01 -12.97
N PHE A 35 10.74 -23.93 -12.70
CA PHE A 35 9.78 -24.91 -13.17
C PHE A 35 9.37 -24.67 -14.63
N ASN A 36 8.83 -23.49 -14.95
CA ASN A 36 8.37 -23.19 -16.30
C ASN A 36 8.25 -21.67 -16.54
N ILE A 37 8.85 -21.19 -17.63
CA ILE A 37 8.84 -19.77 -18.02
C ILE A 37 7.44 -19.21 -18.30
N TYR A 38 6.52 -20.00 -18.87
CA TYR A 38 5.15 -19.56 -19.16
C TYR A 38 4.36 -19.32 -17.86
N VAL A 39 4.58 -20.16 -16.85
CA VAL A 39 3.97 -19.99 -15.52
C VAL A 39 4.55 -18.76 -14.83
N LEU A 40 5.85 -18.52 -14.96
CA LEU A 40 6.49 -17.29 -14.46
C LEU A 40 5.90 -16.04 -15.11
N ILE A 41 5.67 -16.04 -16.42
CA ILE A 41 5.04 -14.91 -17.12
C ILE A 41 3.64 -14.65 -16.57
N GLY A 42 2.83 -15.70 -16.39
CA GLY A 42 1.51 -15.59 -15.76
C GLY A 42 1.58 -14.99 -14.35
N LEU A 43 2.53 -15.45 -13.53
CA LEU A 43 2.78 -14.93 -12.19
C LEU A 43 3.09 -13.43 -12.21
N ARG A 44 3.95 -12.97 -13.13
CA ARG A 44 4.33 -11.56 -13.26
C ARG A 44 3.17 -10.68 -13.70
N ILE A 45 2.29 -11.18 -14.57
CA ILE A 45 1.07 -10.48 -14.95
C ILE A 45 0.17 -10.33 -13.72
N CYS A 46 -0.03 -11.40 -12.95
CA CYS A 46 -0.82 -11.35 -11.71
C CYS A 46 -0.21 -10.38 -10.68
N GLU A 47 1.10 -10.42 -10.47
CA GLU A 47 1.82 -9.51 -9.57
C GLU A 47 1.60 -8.04 -9.98
N GLY A 48 1.71 -7.72 -11.27
CA GLY A 48 1.44 -6.37 -11.80
C GLY A 48 -0.01 -5.92 -11.59
N LEU A 49 -0.98 -6.81 -11.81
CA LEU A 49 -2.40 -6.50 -11.58
C LEU A 49 -2.70 -6.21 -10.11
N VAL A 50 -2.10 -6.98 -9.19
CA VAL A 50 -2.27 -6.81 -7.74
C VAL A 50 -1.62 -5.52 -7.25
N LEU A 51 -0.42 -5.18 -7.74
CA LEU A 51 0.25 -3.93 -7.37
C LEU A 51 -0.45 -2.69 -7.97
N GLY A 52 -1.11 -2.84 -9.13
CA GLY A 52 -1.82 -1.75 -9.80
C GLY A 52 -2.95 -1.11 -8.97
N VAL A 53 -3.52 -1.83 -8.00
CA VAL A 53 -4.57 -1.29 -7.12
C VAL A 53 -4.05 -0.48 -5.93
N LEU A 54 -2.74 -0.46 -5.66
CA LEU A 54 -2.18 0.24 -4.50
C LEU A 54 -2.36 1.76 -4.59
N PHE A 55 -2.18 2.35 -5.77
CA PHE A 55 -2.30 3.80 -5.97
C PHE A 55 -3.72 4.33 -5.70
N PRO A 56 -4.80 3.77 -6.30
CA PRO A 56 -6.16 4.22 -5.98
C PRO A 56 -6.55 3.93 -4.51
N CYS A 57 -6.07 2.83 -3.92
CA CYS A 57 -6.31 2.55 -2.50
C CYS A 57 -5.61 3.58 -1.59
N ASN A 58 -4.37 3.96 -1.89
CA ASN A 58 -3.64 5.00 -1.15
C ASN A 58 -4.38 6.36 -1.20
N HIS A 59 -4.88 6.74 -2.38
CA HIS A 59 -5.72 7.93 -2.51
C HIS A 59 -7.02 7.84 -1.68
N ALA A 60 -7.67 6.67 -1.66
CA ALA A 60 -8.87 6.46 -0.86
C ALA A 60 -8.61 6.50 0.65
N ILE A 61 -7.49 5.95 1.12
CA ILE A 61 -7.07 6.00 2.53
C ILE A 61 -6.88 7.45 2.97
N TRP A 62 -6.08 8.22 2.24
CA TRP A 62 -5.85 9.64 2.55
C TRP A 62 -7.11 10.49 2.39
N ALA A 63 -8.08 10.07 1.58
CA ALA A 63 -9.37 10.77 1.50
C ALA A 63 -10.17 10.70 2.81
N ILE A 64 -9.99 9.64 3.59
CA ILE A 64 -10.67 9.41 4.87
C ILE A 64 -9.82 9.90 6.05
N TRP A 65 -8.50 9.73 5.99
CA TRP A 65 -7.61 9.99 7.12
C TRP A 65 -6.99 11.39 7.14
N ALA A 66 -6.84 12.06 5.99
CA ALA A 66 -6.23 13.39 5.94
C ALA A 66 -7.27 14.53 5.84
N PRO A 67 -7.12 15.61 6.63
CA PRO A 67 -7.80 16.86 6.41
C PRO A 67 -7.55 17.37 4.97
N PRO A 68 -8.53 17.95 4.27
CA PRO A 68 -8.35 18.27 2.85
C PRO A 68 -7.25 19.29 2.54
N LEU A 69 -6.94 20.18 3.49
CA LEU A 69 -5.82 21.13 3.39
C LEU A 69 -4.45 20.44 3.46
N GLU A 70 -4.35 19.32 4.17
CA GLU A 70 -3.07 18.62 4.42
C GLU A 70 -2.92 17.35 3.56
N ARG A 71 -4.00 16.89 2.93
CA ARG A 71 -4.05 15.66 2.13
C ARG A 71 -2.95 15.58 1.07
N SER A 72 -2.72 16.66 0.34
CA SER A 72 -1.67 16.70 -0.71
C SER A 72 -0.29 16.50 -0.10
N ARG A 73 0.00 17.10 1.06
CA ARG A 73 1.28 16.98 1.75
C ARG A 73 1.52 15.54 2.22
N LEU A 74 0.53 14.91 2.84
CA LEU A 74 0.62 13.53 3.32
C LEU A 74 0.77 12.52 2.18
N PHE A 75 0.07 12.76 1.06
CA PHE A 75 0.25 11.98 -0.15
C PHE A 75 1.67 12.12 -0.73
N THR A 76 2.20 13.33 -0.83
CA THR A 76 3.57 13.58 -1.32
C THR A 76 4.62 12.91 -0.44
N ILE A 77 4.46 12.94 0.89
CA ILE A 77 5.34 12.22 1.82
C ILE A 77 5.32 10.72 1.54
N THR A 78 4.13 10.16 1.34
CA THR A 78 3.98 8.73 0.99
C THR A 78 4.66 8.40 -0.33
N ALA A 79 4.46 9.23 -1.35
CA ALA A 79 5.05 9.04 -2.68
C ALA A 79 6.58 9.19 -2.68
N ALA A 80 7.14 10.04 -1.81
CA ALA A 80 8.58 10.19 -1.63
C ALA A 80 9.25 8.91 -1.07
N GLY A 81 8.49 8.03 -0.41
CA GLY A 81 8.98 6.73 0.04
C GLY A 81 9.42 5.81 -1.10
N CYS A 82 8.77 5.90 -2.27
CA CYS A 82 9.09 5.05 -3.43
C CYS A 82 10.55 5.19 -3.91
N PRO A 83 11.06 6.39 -4.25
CA PRO A 83 12.47 6.53 -4.67
C PRO A 83 13.46 6.20 -3.55
N VAL A 84 13.14 6.53 -2.29
CA VAL A 84 13.98 6.18 -1.13
C VAL A 84 14.12 4.66 -1.01
N GLY A 85 13.00 3.93 -1.10
CA GLY A 85 12.98 2.48 -1.09
C GLY A 85 13.83 1.88 -2.21
N THR A 86 13.74 2.43 -3.42
CA THR A 86 14.56 1.99 -4.57
C THR A 86 16.05 2.19 -4.32
N ILE A 87 16.45 3.37 -3.82
CA ILE A 87 17.86 3.69 -3.52
C ILE A 87 18.46 2.70 -2.51
N ILE A 88 17.67 2.27 -1.51
CA ILE A 88 18.11 1.30 -0.50
C ILE A 88 18.08 -0.13 -1.05
N THR A 89 17.04 -0.48 -1.80
CA THR A 89 16.81 -1.85 -2.29
C THR A 89 17.81 -2.23 -3.36
N MET A 90 18.22 -1.32 -4.25
CA MET A 90 19.13 -1.65 -5.35
C MET A 90 20.51 -2.16 -4.89
N PRO A 91 21.24 -1.49 -3.97
CA PRO A 91 22.49 -2.01 -3.42
C PRO A 91 22.32 -3.34 -2.69
N ILE A 92 21.25 -3.46 -1.90
CA ILE A 92 20.92 -4.69 -1.15
C ILE A 92 20.71 -5.85 -2.13
N ALA A 93 19.91 -5.64 -3.18
CA ALA A 93 19.67 -6.61 -4.23
C ALA A 93 20.96 -7.00 -4.96
N GLY A 94 21.86 -6.04 -5.22
CA GLY A 94 23.17 -6.33 -5.80
C GLY A 94 24.06 -7.19 -4.90
N LEU A 95 24.09 -6.90 -3.60
CA LEU A 95 24.86 -7.66 -2.62
C LEU A 95 24.32 -9.09 -2.46
N LEU A 96 23.00 -9.24 -2.35
CA LEU A 96 22.30 -10.52 -2.30
C LEU A 96 22.49 -11.32 -3.59
N SER A 97 22.47 -10.67 -4.75
CA SER A 97 22.72 -11.37 -6.03
C SER A 97 24.14 -11.93 -6.12
N LYS A 98 25.12 -11.29 -5.49
CA LYS A 98 26.53 -11.72 -5.52
C LYS A 98 26.90 -12.72 -4.43
N TYR A 99 26.44 -12.49 -3.20
CA TYR A 99 26.86 -13.27 -2.02
C TYR A 99 25.70 -13.99 -1.33
N GLY A 100 24.48 -13.87 -1.84
CA GLY A 100 23.31 -14.51 -1.29
C GLY A 100 23.23 -16.00 -1.58
N PHE A 101 22.24 -16.63 -0.98
CA PHE A 101 21.98 -18.06 -1.09
C PHE A 101 21.22 -18.40 -2.39
N ASP A 102 21.12 -19.70 -2.68
CA ASP A 102 20.29 -20.22 -3.78
C ASP A 102 20.65 -19.65 -5.17
N GLY A 103 21.95 -19.56 -5.46
CA GLY A 103 22.48 -18.98 -6.70
C GLY A 103 22.47 -17.45 -6.73
N GLY A 104 22.32 -16.81 -5.56
CA GLY A 104 22.40 -15.37 -5.37
C GLY A 104 21.13 -14.64 -5.79
N TRP A 105 20.73 -14.76 -7.05
CA TRP A 105 19.59 -14.00 -7.61
C TRP A 105 18.26 -14.33 -6.92
N ALA A 106 18.02 -15.59 -6.56
CA ALA A 106 16.78 -16.03 -5.92
C ALA A 106 16.63 -15.45 -4.50
N SER A 107 17.75 -15.24 -3.79
CA SER A 107 17.75 -14.69 -2.43
C SER A 107 17.11 -13.30 -2.35
N VAL A 108 17.21 -12.49 -3.41
CA VAL A 108 16.58 -11.17 -3.48
C VAL A 108 15.06 -11.28 -3.36
N PHE A 109 14.46 -12.26 -4.03
CA PHE A 109 13.01 -12.50 -4.01
C PHE A 109 12.55 -13.02 -2.65
N TYR A 110 13.33 -13.92 -2.04
CA TYR A 110 13.02 -14.44 -0.71
C TYR A 110 13.08 -13.36 0.38
N VAL A 111 14.11 -12.51 0.35
CA VAL A 111 14.26 -11.44 1.34
C VAL A 111 13.20 -10.36 1.14
N SER A 112 13.02 -9.86 -0.08
CA SER A 112 12.04 -8.80 -0.38
C SER A 112 10.60 -9.26 -0.13
N GLY A 113 10.24 -10.47 -0.59
CA GLY A 113 8.93 -11.07 -0.33
C GLY A 113 8.70 -11.34 1.17
N GLY A 114 9.74 -11.76 1.90
CA GLY A 114 9.66 -11.96 3.34
C GLY A 114 9.43 -10.65 4.11
N VAL A 115 10.18 -9.60 3.79
CA VAL A 115 10.00 -8.26 4.37
C VAL A 115 8.61 -7.72 4.06
N GLY A 116 8.14 -7.87 2.81
CA GLY A 116 6.79 -7.45 2.42
C GLY A 116 5.69 -8.20 3.18
N LEU A 117 5.87 -9.50 3.43
CA LEU A 117 4.92 -10.29 4.21
C LEU A 117 4.91 -9.91 5.69
N ILE A 118 6.08 -9.66 6.29
CA ILE A 118 6.18 -9.12 7.66
C ILE A 118 5.45 -7.79 7.74
N TRP A 119 5.69 -6.90 6.76
CA TRP A 119 5.04 -5.61 6.71
C TRP A 119 3.51 -5.73 6.54
N TYR A 120 3.02 -6.70 5.78
CA TYR A 120 1.59 -7.01 5.69
C TYR A 120 0.99 -7.36 7.07
N PHE A 121 1.67 -8.19 7.88
CA PHE A 121 1.19 -8.49 9.23
C PHE A 121 1.18 -7.26 10.14
N VAL A 122 2.23 -6.43 10.08
CA VAL A 122 2.28 -5.15 10.80
C VAL A 122 1.11 -4.27 10.37
N TRP A 123 0.82 -4.17 9.07
CA TRP A 123 -0.30 -3.40 8.53
C TRP A 123 -1.65 -3.89 9.08
N CYS A 124 -1.87 -5.21 9.09
CA CYS A 124 -3.09 -5.81 9.64
C CYS A 124 -3.30 -5.52 11.13
N MET A 125 -2.21 -5.35 11.90
CA MET A 125 -2.28 -5.04 13.33
C MET A 125 -2.44 -3.54 13.62
N THR A 126 -1.95 -2.67 12.72
CA THR A 126 -1.81 -1.23 13.01
C THR A 126 -2.83 -0.35 12.31
N ILE A 127 -3.27 -0.70 11.10
CA ILE A 127 -4.10 0.21 10.31
C ILE A 127 -5.57 -0.18 10.38
N HIS A 128 -6.38 0.78 10.82
CA HIS A 128 -7.82 0.66 10.92
C HIS A 128 -8.53 1.40 9.76
N SER A 129 -9.72 0.92 9.39
CA SER A 129 -10.44 1.46 8.23
C SER A 129 -11.05 2.85 8.46
N THR A 130 -11.35 3.20 9.71
CA THR A 130 -11.88 4.52 10.08
C THR A 130 -11.20 5.07 11.34
N PRO A 131 -11.06 6.41 11.46
CA PRO A 131 -10.54 7.05 12.66
C PRO A 131 -11.33 6.64 13.92
N ASP A 132 -12.65 6.50 13.79
CA ASP A 132 -13.56 6.10 14.88
C ASP A 132 -13.30 4.67 15.41
N SER A 133 -12.69 3.81 14.60
CA SER A 133 -12.37 2.43 14.97
C SER A 133 -10.95 2.25 15.51
N HIS A 134 -10.17 3.32 15.56
CA HIS A 134 -8.78 3.29 15.97
C HIS A 134 -8.66 3.42 17.49
N PRO A 135 -8.09 2.43 18.22
CA PRO A 135 -8.07 2.43 19.69
C PRO A 135 -7.15 3.49 20.31
N THR A 136 -6.18 4.00 19.54
CA THR A 136 -5.11 4.88 20.03
C THR A 136 -5.20 6.33 19.55
N ILE A 137 -6.26 6.69 18.81
CA ILE A 137 -6.40 8.07 18.31
C ILE A 137 -6.95 8.98 19.42
N SER A 138 -6.41 10.19 19.52
CA SER A 138 -6.91 11.18 20.49
C SER A 138 -8.29 11.69 20.07
N SER A 139 -9.19 11.88 21.04
CA SER A 139 -10.53 12.43 20.80
C SER A 139 -10.47 13.79 20.10
N HIS A 140 -9.45 14.60 20.39
CA HIS A 140 -9.21 15.89 19.75
C HIS A 140 -8.84 15.75 18.26
N GLU A 141 -8.10 14.70 17.88
CA GLU A 141 -7.70 14.46 16.49
C GLU A 141 -8.89 13.97 15.65
N VAL A 142 -9.73 13.10 16.22
CA VAL A 142 -10.99 12.66 15.57
C VAL A 142 -11.91 13.86 15.31
N GLU A 143 -12.08 14.73 16.30
CA GLU A 143 -12.91 15.94 16.17
C GLU A 143 -12.32 16.93 15.16
N HIS A 144 -10.99 17.09 15.13
CA HIS A 144 -10.30 17.91 14.13
C HIS A 144 -10.51 17.38 12.71
N ILE A 145 -10.41 16.07 12.48
CA ILE A 145 -10.65 15.45 11.17
C ILE A 145 -12.12 15.64 10.75
N LYS A 146 -13.08 15.39 11.66
CA LYS A 146 -14.52 15.49 11.36
C LYS A 146 -14.98 16.92 11.09
N SER A 147 -14.56 17.89 11.91
CA SER A 147 -14.94 19.30 11.77
C SER A 147 -14.52 19.89 10.41
N HIS A 148 -13.32 19.55 9.93
CA HIS A 148 -12.83 20.01 8.63
C HIS A 148 -13.55 19.33 7.44
N MET A 149 -14.02 18.09 7.59
CA MET A 149 -14.82 17.43 6.56
C MET A 149 -16.22 18.02 6.42
N VAL A 150 -16.85 18.42 7.54
CA VAL A 150 -18.18 19.06 7.56
C VAL A 150 -18.10 20.46 6.96
N SER A 151 -17.15 21.29 7.40
CA SER A 151 -16.95 22.67 6.92
C SER A 151 -16.77 22.75 5.40
N LEU A 152 -16.05 21.81 4.80
CA LEU A 152 -15.84 21.78 3.34
C LEU A 152 -17.05 21.29 2.55
N LYS A 153 -17.92 20.48 3.17
CA LYS A 153 -19.19 20.09 2.55
C LYS A 153 -20.13 21.29 2.50
N GLU A 154 -20.22 22.06 3.58
CA GLU A 154 -20.99 23.30 3.63
C GLU A 154 -20.48 24.34 2.64
N ASN A 155 -19.19 24.68 2.67
CA ASN A 155 -18.60 25.66 1.72
C ASN A 155 -18.82 25.28 0.25
N ARG A 156 -18.77 23.98 -0.07
CA ARG A 156 -19.02 23.51 -1.44
C ARG A 156 -20.50 23.68 -1.82
N ILE A 157 -21.44 23.44 -0.90
CA ILE A 157 -22.89 23.65 -1.15
C ILE A 157 -23.19 25.14 -1.36
N VAL A 158 -22.56 26.04 -0.58
CA VAL A 158 -22.75 27.49 -0.71
C VAL A 158 -22.22 27.99 -2.06
N GLN A 159 -21.08 27.50 -2.54
CA GLN A 159 -20.51 27.86 -3.85
C GLN A 159 -21.36 27.41 -5.04
N PHE A 160 -22.16 26.36 -4.92
CA PHE A 160 -23.03 25.87 -6.00
C PHE A 160 -24.43 26.51 -6.00
N HIS A 161 -24.80 27.24 -4.94
CA HIS A 161 -26.09 27.91 -4.79
C HIS A 161 -25.99 29.44 -4.73
N GLY A 162 -24.79 30.01 -4.96
CA GLY A 162 -24.53 31.45 -5.00
C GLY A 162 -24.25 31.97 -6.40
#